data_AF-A0A659XY28-F1
#
_entry.id   AF-A0A659XY28-F1
#
_cell.length_a   1.000
_cell.length_b   1.000
_cell.length_c   1.000
_cell.angle_alpha   90.00
_cell.angle_beta   90.00
_cell.angle_gamma   90.00
#
_symmetry.space_group_name_H-M   'P 1'
#
loop_
_entity.id
_entity.type
_entity.pdbx_description
1 polymer ?
#
loop_
_entity_poly.entity_id
_entity_poly.type
_entity_poly.pdbx_seq_one_letter_code
_entity_poly.pdbx_strand_id
1 'polypeptide(L)' 'LRKMMPFLNFDNARFPVQGGLLQRRGGTARHDAVVWGYAHAASELGVDIIQNCEVTGFMRDTNGKVSGVETSRGRIGA' A
#
# COMPACT_ATOMS: atom_id res chain seq x y z
N LEU A 1 4.34 -18.88 -26.10
CA LEU A 1 3.24 -17.97 -25.74
C LEU A 1 1.88 -18.68 -25.64
N ARG A 2 1.39 -19.34 -26.71
CA ARG A 2 0.11 -20.07 -26.72
C ARG A 2 -0.10 -21.07 -25.55
N LYS A 3 0.93 -21.84 -25.17
CA LYS A 3 0.89 -22.73 -23.99
C LYS A 3 0.77 -21.99 -22.63
N MET A 4 1.29 -20.77 -22.54
CA MET A 4 1.36 -19.99 -21.29
C MET A 4 0.13 -19.09 -21.08
N MET A 5 -0.44 -18.59 -22.18
CA MET A 5 -1.65 -17.75 -22.17
C MET A 5 -2.66 -18.31 -23.18
N PRO A 6 -3.22 -19.50 -22.95
CA PRO A 6 -4.12 -20.16 -23.91
C PRO A 6 -5.45 -19.42 -24.12
N PHE A 7 -5.78 -18.48 -23.23
CA PHE A 7 -7.00 -17.67 -23.26
C PHE A 7 -6.94 -16.47 -24.21
N LEU A 8 -5.79 -16.15 -24.81
CA LEU A 8 -5.68 -15.05 -25.77
C LEU A 8 -6.24 -15.47 -27.15
N ASN A 9 -6.84 -14.53 -27.88
CA ASN A 9 -7.26 -14.74 -29.26
C ASN A 9 -6.07 -14.61 -30.20
N PHE A 10 -5.59 -15.74 -30.72
CA PHE A 10 -4.45 -15.77 -31.65
C PHE A 10 -4.84 -15.91 -33.13
N ASP A 11 -6.07 -16.30 -33.43
CA ASP A 11 -6.44 -16.77 -34.77
C ASP A 11 -7.38 -15.81 -35.51
N ASN A 12 -8.08 -14.92 -34.78
CA ASN A 12 -9.04 -13.99 -35.38
C ASN A 12 -9.01 -12.60 -34.70
N ALA A 13 -7.81 -12.08 -34.42
CA ALA A 13 -7.63 -10.75 -33.84
C ALA A 13 -7.48 -9.69 -34.95
N ARG A 14 -8.20 -8.55 -34.83
CA ARG A 14 -8.06 -7.40 -35.76
C ARG A 14 -6.61 -6.92 -35.88
N PHE A 15 -5.87 -6.97 -34.77
CA PHE A 15 -4.44 -6.68 -34.70
C PHE A 15 -3.73 -7.91 -34.12
N PRO A 16 -3.01 -8.69 -34.95
CA PRO A 16 -2.37 -9.91 -34.48
C PRO A 16 -1.27 -9.60 -33.45
N VAL A 17 -1.20 -10.41 -32.39
CA VAL A 17 -0.15 -10.32 -31.36
C VAL A 17 1.23 -10.55 -32.01
N GLN A 18 2.06 -9.51 -32.05
CA GLN A 18 3.42 -9.59 -32.61
C GLN A 18 4.47 -10.03 -31.58
N GLY A 19 4.21 -9.80 -30.30
CA GLY A 19 5.14 -10.07 -29.20
C GLY A 19 4.77 -9.30 -27.94
N GLY A 20 5.62 -9.39 -26.92
CA GLY A 20 5.46 -8.67 -25.66
C GLY A 20 6.70 -8.80 -24.78
N LEU A 21 6.80 -7.92 -23.78
CA LEU A 21 7.83 -7.98 -22.75
C LEU A 21 7.36 -8.87 -21.60
N LEU A 22 8.26 -9.66 -21.03
CA LEU A 22 7.93 -10.63 -19.98
C LEU A 22 8.81 -10.44 -18.74
N GLN A 23 8.17 -10.10 -17.62
CA GLN A 23 8.77 -10.18 -16.29
C GLN A 23 8.17 -11.38 -15.54
N ARG A 24 8.91 -12.49 -15.45
CA ARG A 24 8.40 -13.77 -14.89
C ARG A 24 7.95 -13.70 -13.43
N ARG A 25 8.51 -12.77 -12.65
CA ARG A 25 8.16 -12.56 -11.23
C ARG A 25 7.05 -11.53 -11.02
N GLY A 26 6.54 -10.92 -12.09
CA GLY A 26 5.41 -10.00 -12.01
C GLY A 26 4.13 -10.74 -11.64
N GLY A 27 3.21 -10.05 -10.98
CA GLY A 27 1.94 -10.60 -10.53
C GLY A 27 1.06 -9.52 -9.93
N THR A 28 -0.03 -9.95 -9.29
CA THR A 28 -0.95 -9.08 -8.55
C THR A 28 -1.00 -9.52 -7.09
N ALA A 29 -1.44 -8.63 -6.22
CA ALA A 29 -1.71 -8.94 -4.82
C ALA A 29 -3.06 -8.32 -4.42
N ARG A 30 -3.77 -8.96 -3.49
CA ARG A 30 -4.98 -8.41 -2.91
C ARG A 30 -4.58 -7.25 -1.98
N HIS A 31 -4.86 -6.02 -2.39
CA HIS A 31 -4.27 -4.83 -1.75
C HIS A 31 -4.68 -4.69 -0.27
N ASP A 32 -5.91 -5.05 0.08
CA ASP A 32 -6.42 -5.13 1.45
C ASP A 32 -5.63 -6.15 2.28
N ALA A 33 -5.38 -7.35 1.75
CA ALA A 33 -4.62 -8.40 2.44
C ALA A 33 -3.17 -7.96 2.71
N VAL A 34 -2.55 -7.21 1.79
CA VAL A 34 -1.21 -6.65 1.99
C VAL A 34 -1.22 -5.67 3.17
N VAL A 35 -2.16 -4.71 3.18
CA VAL A 35 -2.27 -3.72 4.25
C VAL A 35 -2.55 -4.39 5.59
N TRP A 36 -3.47 -5.36 5.63
CA TRP A 36 -3.80 -6.09 6.86
C TRP A 36 -2.66 -6.97 7.35
N GLY A 37 -1.89 -7.58 6.45
CA GLY A 37 -0.69 -8.34 6.81
C GLY A 37 0.35 -7.48 7.53
N TYR A 38 0.60 -6.26 7.04
CA TYR A 38 1.48 -5.30 7.72
C TYR A 38 0.91 -4.82 9.05
N ALA A 39 -0.38 -4.44 9.08
CA ALA A 39 -1.02 -3.97 10.29
C ALA A 39 -1.00 -5.01 11.42
N HIS A 40 -1.25 -6.28 11.07
CA HIS A 40 -1.23 -7.40 12.00
C HIS A 40 0.16 -7.57 12.64
N ALA A 41 1.21 -7.73 11.83
CA ALA A 41 2.56 -7.91 12.34
C ALA A 41 3.08 -6.68 13.11
N ALA A 42 2.76 -5.46 12.66
CA ALA A 42 3.14 -4.24 13.38
C ALA A 42 2.50 -4.19 14.77
N SER A 43 1.21 -4.55 14.88
CA SER A 43 0.50 -4.61 16.16
C SER A 43 1.08 -5.68 17.09
N GLU A 44 1.44 -6.86 16.56
CA GLU A 44 2.14 -7.91 17.35
C GLU A 44 3.51 -7.44 17.86
N LEU A 45 4.19 -6.57 17.12
CA LEU A 45 5.45 -5.95 17.51
C LEU A 45 5.27 -4.74 18.46
N GLY A 46 4.04 -4.45 18.89
CA GLY A 46 3.72 -3.41 19.87
C GLY A 46 3.44 -2.03 19.30
N VAL A 47 3.19 -1.90 17.99
CA VAL A 47 2.79 -0.63 17.38
C VAL A 47 1.30 -0.39 17.58
N ASP A 48 0.94 0.80 18.09
CA ASP A 48 -0.45 1.25 18.20
C ASP A 48 -0.97 1.81 16.87
N ILE A 49 -2.02 1.19 16.32
CA ILE A 49 -2.70 1.65 15.09
C ILE A 49 -3.99 2.38 15.49
N ILE A 50 -3.93 3.71 15.51
CA ILE A 50 -5.05 4.55 15.96
C ILE A 50 -5.86 5.05 14.76
N GLN A 51 -7.02 4.44 14.53
CA GLN A 51 -7.95 4.86 13.48
C GLN A 51 -8.82 6.05 13.91
N ASN A 52 -9.43 6.71 12.91
CA ASN A 52 -10.31 7.87 13.09
C ASN A 52 -9.65 9.00 13.92
N CYS A 53 -8.33 9.15 13.76
CA CYS A 53 -7.48 10.07 14.50
C CYS A 53 -6.81 11.04 13.53
N GLU A 54 -7.58 12.01 13.03
CA GLU A 54 -7.09 13.02 12.10
C GLU A 54 -6.05 13.89 12.79
N VAL A 55 -4.88 14.07 12.16
CA VAL A 55 -3.88 15.05 12.61
C VAL A 55 -4.29 16.42 12.09
N THR A 56 -4.52 17.37 13.02
CA THR A 56 -4.99 18.73 12.70
C THR A 56 -3.91 19.79 12.87
N GLY A 57 -2.81 19.45 13.54
CA GLY A 57 -1.71 20.38 13.80
C GLY A 57 -0.45 19.71 14.31
N PHE A 58 0.63 20.49 14.38
CA PHE A 58 1.93 20.07 14.90
C PHE A 58 2.30 20.92 16.12
N MET A 59 2.66 20.25 17.21
CA MET A 59 3.22 20.92 18.38
C MET A 59 4.71 21.17 18.18
N ARG A 60 5.18 22.35 18.55
CA ARG A 60 6.59 22.73 18.46
C ARG A 60 7.09 23.28 19.79
N ASP A 61 8.34 23.00 20.11
CA ASP A 61 9.02 23.61 21.24
C ASP A 61 9.45 25.06 20.93
N THR A 62 10.07 25.74 21.91
CA THR A 62 10.54 27.12 21.77
C THR A 62 11.62 27.31 20.71
N ASN A 63 12.31 26.23 20.32
CA ASN A 63 13.33 26.22 19.27
C ASN A 63 12.76 25.84 17.90
N GLY A 64 11.45 25.58 17.81
CA GLY A 64 10.75 25.20 16.59
C GLY A 64 10.81 23.71 16.25
N LYS A 65 11.41 22.86 17.08
CA LYS A 65 11.43 21.39 16.86
C LYS A 65 10.04 20.82 17.13
N VAL A 66 9.59 19.90 16.27
CA VAL A 66 8.33 19.17 16.48
C VAL A 66 8.45 18.27 17.71
N SER A 67 7.49 18.39 18.62
CA SER A 67 7.40 17.63 19.88
C SER A 67 6.14 16.75 19.97
N GLY A 68 5.35 16.71 18.90
CA GLY A 68 4.15 15.89 18.79
C GLY A 68 3.12 16.45 17.83
N VAL A 69 1.92 15.88 17.88
CA VAL A 69 0.79 16.25 17.01
C VAL A 69 -0.48 16.55 17.81
N GLU A 70 -1.27 17.46 17.27
CA GLU A 70 -2.66 17.68 17.69
C GLU A 70 -3.56 16.82 16.82
N THR A 71 -4.50 16.10 17.44
CA THR A 71 -5.41 15.21 16.73
C THR A 71 -6.85 15.39 17.16
N SER A 72 -7.79 14.88 16.35
CA SER A 72 -9.22 14.80 16.71
C SER A 72 -9.50 13.97 17.96
N ARG A 73 -8.52 13.18 18.45
CA ARG A 73 -8.63 12.33 19.65
C ARG A 73 -7.72 12.76 20.80
N GLY A 74 -7.19 13.98 20.75
CA GLY A 74 -6.31 14.54 21.79
C GLY A 74 -4.89 14.81 21.29
N ARG A 75 -4.02 15.28 22.19
CA ARG A 75 -2.61 15.55 21.88
C ARG A 75 -1.76 14.32 22.12
N ILE A 76 -0.84 14.03 21.19
CA ILE A 76 0.10 12.91 21.29
C ILE A 76 1.51 13.48 21.18
N GLY A 77 2.33 13.27 22.22
CA GLY A 77 3.74 13.69 22.25
C GLY A 77 4.65 12.68 21.55
N ALA A 78 5.75 13.16 20.95
CA ALA A 78 6.76 12.35 20.25
C ALA A 78 8.15 13.00 20.28
#